data_AF-A0A804IBI2-F1
#
_entry.id   AF-A0A804IBI2-F1
#
_cell.length_a   1.000
_cell.length_b   1.000
_cell.length_c   1.000
_cell.angle_alpha   90.00
_cell.angle_beta   90.00
_cell.angle_gamma   90.00
#
_symmetry.space_group_name_H-M   'P 1'
#
loop_
_entity.id
_entity.type
_entity.pdbx_description
1 polymer ?
#
loop_
_entity_poly.entity_id
_entity_poly.type
_entity_poly.pdbx_seq_one_letter_code
_entity_poly.pdbx_strand_id
1 'polypeptide(L)'
;MGRGEGGPAESGSVPIAAISAVGETLATVDDLCSHLHQFLSLADRDVLTELPPLHRARAFLVLAQAASTLFLAKLRCSGIQPDDHPISKEFERISLYREKLERFDEWSKAPLRPSTRLNSQAATRFIGHSLPNLTPEQRQSLRDISRGDFVRIRPSDNHRAKKKRKQQKPERQSARAAAQEFLEKAARELLGAGELGLKGPLQEISDEEDEQIG
;
A
#
# COMPACT_ATOMS: atom_id res chain seq x y z
N MET A 1 16.34 59.35 58.89
CA MET A 1 15.02 58.80 58.49
C MET A 1 14.58 59.56 57.25
N GLY A 2 14.63 58.91 56.09
CA GLY A 2 14.08 59.45 54.84
C GLY A 2 13.35 58.32 54.15
N ARG A 3 12.03 58.22 54.37
CA ARG A 3 11.15 57.33 53.61
C ARG A 3 11.02 57.94 52.21
N GLY A 4 11.72 57.34 51.25
CA GLY A 4 11.44 57.56 49.83
C GLY A 4 10.17 56.79 49.47
N GLU A 5 9.15 57.52 49.05
CA GLU A 5 7.85 57.03 48.63
C GLU A 5 7.99 56.04 47.46
N GLY A 6 7.36 54.88 47.61
CA GLY A 6 7.16 53.95 46.51
C GLY A 6 6.22 54.59 45.50
N GLY A 7 6.75 54.93 44.33
CA GLY A 7 5.96 55.37 43.19
C GLY A 7 4.90 54.30 42.82
N PRO A 8 3.75 54.73 42.26
CA PRO A 8 2.67 53.82 41.92
C PRO A 8 3.19 52.79 40.89
N ALA A 9 3.00 51.51 41.20
CA ALA A 9 3.24 50.44 40.26
C ALA A 9 2.46 50.74 38.97
N GLU A 10 3.19 51.04 37.89
CA GLU A 10 2.61 51.17 36.56
C GLU A 10 1.96 49.84 36.22
N SER A 11 0.64 49.79 36.33
CA SER A 11 -0.18 48.68 35.86
C SER A 11 -0.02 48.61 34.35
N GLY A 12 0.95 47.82 33.89
CA GLY A 12 1.26 47.63 32.48
C GLY A 12 0.01 47.21 31.71
N SER A 13 -0.46 48.08 30.82
CA SER A 13 -1.62 47.77 29.99
C SER A 13 -1.21 46.74 28.94
N VAL A 14 -1.89 45.59 28.94
CA VAL A 14 -1.66 44.55 27.94
C VAL A 14 -2.41 44.94 26.66
N PRO A 15 -1.77 44.89 25.47
CA PRO A 15 -2.45 45.18 24.21
C PRO A 15 -3.65 44.26 23.99
N ILE A 16 -4.77 44.83 23.54
CA ILE A 16 -6.00 44.06 23.21
C ILE A 16 -5.70 42.95 22.19
N ALA A 17 -4.82 43.24 21.22
CA ALA A 17 -4.38 42.25 20.23
C ALA A 17 -3.70 41.03 20.88
N ALA A 18 -2.93 41.21 21.95
CA ALA A 18 -2.30 40.11 22.67
C ALA A 18 -3.34 39.26 23.41
N ILE A 19 -4.34 39.89 24.02
CA ILE A 19 -5.45 39.19 24.70
C ILE A 19 -6.25 38.37 23.69
N SER A 20 -6.59 38.94 22.52
CA SER A 20 -7.28 38.21 21.44
C SER A 20 -6.47 37.02 20.95
N ALA A 21 -5.18 37.23 20.66
CA ALA A 21 -4.31 36.15 20.18
C ALA A 21 -4.15 35.02 21.21
N VAL A 22 -4.08 35.33 22.51
CA VAL A 22 -4.08 34.32 23.57
C VAL A 22 -5.42 33.58 23.64
N GLY A 23 -6.55 34.27 23.50
CA GLY A 23 -7.87 33.64 23.44
C GLY A 23 -8.03 32.71 22.24
N GLU A 24 -7.60 33.15 21.06
CA GLU A 24 -7.61 32.35 19.82
C GLU A 24 -6.71 31.13 19.95
N THR A 25 -5.48 31.30 20.46
CA THR A 25 -4.56 30.16 20.65
C THR A 25 -5.12 29.16 21.67
N LEU A 26 -5.74 29.60 22.76
CA LEU A 26 -6.39 28.70 23.71
C LEU A 26 -7.51 27.88 23.05
N ALA A 27 -8.40 28.52 22.30
CA ALA A 27 -9.47 27.84 21.56
C ALA A 27 -8.91 26.80 20.57
N THR A 28 -7.84 27.14 19.83
CA THR A 28 -7.21 26.20 18.90
C THR A 28 -6.55 25.01 19.62
N VAL A 29 -6.03 25.21 20.82
CA VAL A 29 -5.44 24.14 21.64
C VAL A 29 -6.53 23.21 22.15
N ASP A 30 -7.68 23.73 22.58
CA ASP A 30 -8.83 22.91 23.00
C ASP A 30 -9.37 22.04 21.85
N ASP A 31 -9.50 22.62 20.66
CA ASP A 31 -9.87 21.88 19.44
C ASP A 31 -8.83 20.80 19.12
N LEU A 32 -7.54 21.13 19.21
CA LEU A 32 -6.46 20.17 18.98
C LEU A 32 -6.48 19.03 20.01
N CYS A 33 -6.73 19.32 21.28
CA CYS A 33 -6.86 18.32 22.33
C CYS A 33 -7.97 17.32 22.01
N SER A 34 -9.12 17.81 21.54
CA SER A 34 -10.26 16.97 21.14
C SER A 34 -9.89 16.04 19.97
N HIS A 35 -9.31 16.58 18.90
CA HIS A 35 -8.87 15.80 17.74
C HIS A 35 -7.76 14.81 18.08
N LEU A 36 -6.79 15.23 18.91
CA LEU A 36 -5.68 14.39 19.33
C LEU A 36 -6.16 13.24 20.20
N HIS A 37 -7.12 13.48 21.09
CA HIS A 37 -7.69 12.41 21.91
C HIS A 37 -8.40 11.36 21.03
N GLN A 38 -9.17 11.79 20.04
CA GLN A 38 -9.81 10.91 19.06
C GLN A 38 -8.77 10.15 18.22
N PHE A 39 -7.70 10.82 17.79
CA PHE A 39 -6.63 10.18 17.03
C PHE A 39 -5.90 9.13 17.87
N LEU A 40 -5.54 9.46 19.11
CA LEU A 40 -4.82 8.58 20.01
C LEU A 40 -5.64 7.37 20.45
N SER A 41 -6.97 7.50 20.60
CA SER A 41 -7.83 6.34 20.89
C SER A 41 -7.89 5.34 19.74
N LEU A 42 -7.64 5.79 18.50
CA LEU A 42 -7.55 4.94 17.30
C LEU A 42 -6.11 4.48 17.00
N ALA A 43 -5.11 5.13 17.59
CA ALA A 43 -3.69 4.86 17.38
C ALA A 43 -3.16 3.76 18.31
N ASP A 44 -3.96 2.74 18.59
CA ASP A 44 -3.51 1.55 19.31
C ASP A 44 -2.50 0.78 18.45
N ARG A 45 -1.51 0.15 19.09
CA ARG A 45 -0.44 -0.59 18.43
C ARG A 45 -1.00 -1.63 17.47
N ASP A 46 -1.98 -2.41 17.92
CA ASP A 46 -2.55 -3.50 17.13
C ASP A 46 -3.31 -2.94 15.93
N VAL A 47 -4.08 -1.86 16.12
CA VAL A 47 -4.78 -1.15 15.05
C VAL A 47 -3.79 -0.57 14.03
N LEU A 48 -2.71 0.07 14.49
CA LEU A 48 -1.66 0.59 13.62
C LEU A 48 -0.95 -0.51 12.84
N THR A 49 -0.81 -1.72 13.41
CA THR A 49 -0.22 -2.86 12.71
C THR A 49 -1.08 -3.46 11.61
N GLU A 50 -2.40 -3.19 11.61
CA GLU A 50 -3.30 -3.57 10.52
C GLU A 50 -3.27 -2.56 9.35
N LEU A 51 -2.81 -1.32 9.59
CA LEU A 51 -2.74 -0.31 8.53
C LEU A 51 -1.71 -0.68 7.45
N PRO A 52 -1.99 -0.40 6.15
CA PRO A 52 -0.99 -0.50 5.10
C PRO A 52 0.26 0.30 5.45
N PRO A 53 1.48 -0.15 5.08
CA PRO A 53 2.73 0.47 5.52
C PRO A 53 2.81 1.98 5.30
N LEU A 54 2.30 2.47 4.15
CA LEU A 54 2.28 3.90 3.84
C LEU A 54 1.34 4.70 4.74
N HIS A 55 0.15 4.16 5.04
CA HIS A 55 -0.82 4.79 5.94
C HIS A 55 -0.31 4.80 7.39
N ARG A 56 0.33 3.70 7.81
CA ARG A 56 0.98 3.59 9.12
C ARG A 56 2.09 4.62 9.28
N ALA A 57 2.94 4.78 8.27
CA ALA A 57 4.00 5.79 8.26
C ALA A 57 3.44 7.23 8.35
N ARG A 58 2.30 7.52 7.68
CA ARG A 58 1.59 8.81 7.81
C ARG A 58 1.13 9.05 9.24
N ALA A 59 0.49 8.06 9.87
CA ALA A 59 0.01 8.18 11.24
C ALA A 59 1.15 8.53 12.20
N PHE A 60 2.30 7.83 12.10
CA PHE A 60 3.48 8.13 12.92
C PHE A 60 4.09 9.50 12.62
N LEU A 61 4.13 9.91 11.35
CA LEU A 61 4.64 11.24 10.98
C LEU A 61 3.76 12.36 11.56
N VAL A 62 2.43 12.22 11.49
CA VAL A 62 1.48 13.16 12.10
C VAL A 62 1.65 13.21 13.61
N LEU A 63 1.83 12.07 14.27
CA LEU A 63 2.06 12.00 15.72
C LEU A 63 3.36 12.71 16.11
N ALA A 64 4.46 12.46 15.39
CA ALA A 64 5.74 13.12 15.62
C ALA A 64 5.65 14.64 15.39
N GLN A 65 4.95 15.06 14.33
CA GLN A 65 4.72 16.47 14.05
C GLN A 65 3.89 17.14 15.14
N ALA A 66 2.79 16.53 15.56
CA ALA A 66 1.94 17.05 16.64
C ALA A 66 2.73 17.21 17.95
N ALA A 67 3.49 16.18 18.34
CA ALA A 67 4.34 16.23 19.53
C ALA A 67 5.39 17.36 19.47
N SER A 68 6.11 17.49 18.35
CA SER A 68 7.11 18.53 18.16
C SER A 68 6.51 19.94 18.13
N THR A 69 5.34 20.12 17.50
CA THR A 69 4.63 21.40 17.47
C THR A 69 4.10 21.80 18.85
N LEU A 70 3.52 20.86 19.61
CA LEU A 70 3.08 21.12 20.99
C LEU A 70 4.26 21.48 21.89
N PHE A 71 5.38 20.78 21.75
CA PHE A 71 6.59 21.09 22.50
C PHE A 71 7.16 22.47 22.12
N LEU A 72 7.18 22.81 20.84
CA LEU A 72 7.55 24.15 20.36
C LEU A 72 6.65 25.24 20.95
N ALA A 73 5.33 25.01 20.98
CA ALA A 73 4.38 25.95 21.59
C ALA A 73 4.69 26.15 23.08
N LYS A 74 4.93 25.06 23.82
CA LYS A 74 5.34 25.11 25.23
C LYS A 74 6.62 25.93 25.45
N LEU A 75 7.64 25.75 24.60
CA LEU A 75 8.89 26.52 24.67
C LEU A 75 8.63 28.01 24.51
N ARG A 76 7.84 28.39 23.50
CA ARG A 76 7.47 29.79 23.26
C ARG A 76 6.67 30.39 24.41
N CYS A 77 5.72 29.64 24.97
CA CYS A 77 4.97 30.06 26.17
C CYS A 77 5.87 30.22 27.40
N SER A 78 7.01 29.52 27.45
CA SER A 78 8.01 29.64 28.51
C SER A 78 9.04 30.75 28.25
N GLY A 79 8.90 31.52 27.15
CA GLY A 79 9.82 32.58 26.77
C GLY A 79 11.14 32.07 26.15
N ILE A 80 11.23 30.80 25.77
CA ILE A 80 12.42 30.21 25.15
C ILE A 80 12.35 30.40 23.64
N GLN A 81 13.38 31.00 23.05
CA GLN A 81 13.49 31.17 21.60
C GLN A 81 13.75 29.80 20.94
N PRO A 82 12.98 29.41 19.92
CA PRO A 82 13.06 28.07 19.35
C PRO A 82 14.23 27.87 18.39
N ASP A 83 14.74 28.94 17.77
CA ASP A 83 15.75 28.84 16.70
C ASP A 83 17.06 28.24 17.22
N ASP A 84 17.47 28.63 18.43
CA ASP A 84 18.67 28.10 19.12
C ASP A 84 18.39 26.78 19.86
N HIS A 85 17.14 26.32 19.90
CA HIS A 85 16.76 25.12 20.63
C HIS A 85 16.94 23.87 19.75
N PRO A 86 17.37 22.71 20.30
CA PRO A 86 17.49 21.45 19.56
C PRO A 86 16.23 20.96 18.83
N ILE A 87 15.07 21.58 19.09
CA ILE A 87 13.80 21.28 18.42
C ILE A 87 13.83 21.64 16.93
N SER A 88 14.66 22.62 16.53
CA SER A 88 14.85 22.97 15.11
C SER A 88 15.34 21.76 14.30
N LYS A 89 16.28 20.97 14.85
CA LYS A 89 16.77 19.74 14.23
C LYS A 89 15.69 18.66 14.11
N GLU A 90 14.73 18.63 15.04
CA GLU A 90 13.59 17.73 14.98
C GLU A 90 12.63 18.12 13.85
N PHE A 91 12.42 19.41 13.61
CA PHE A 91 11.64 19.88 12.45
C PHE A 91 12.34 19.57 11.12
N GLU A 92 13.66 19.75 11.03
CA GLU A 92 14.44 19.30 9.87
C GLU A 92 14.26 17.81 9.63
N ARG A 93 14.35 17.00 10.69
CA ARG A 93 14.15 15.55 10.62
C ARG A 93 12.73 15.19 10.14
N ILE A 94 11.70 15.84 10.67
CA ILE A 94 10.30 15.64 10.25
C ILE A 94 10.11 16.01 8.77
N SER A 95 10.68 17.13 8.32
CA SER A 95 10.62 17.55 6.91
C SER A 95 11.26 16.52 5.99
N LEU A 96 12.44 15.99 6.35
CA LEU A 96 13.09 14.93 5.59
C LEU A 96 12.24 13.66 5.49
N TYR A 97 11.53 13.29 6.56
CA TYR A 97 10.63 12.13 6.54
C TYR A 97 9.35 12.39 5.75
N ARG A 98 8.83 13.61 5.78
CA ARG A 98 7.70 14.03 4.93
C ARG A 98 8.06 13.89 3.45
N GLU A 99 9.19 14.44 3.02
CA GLU A 99 9.67 14.34 1.64
C GLU A 99 9.93 12.88 1.21
N LYS A 100 10.44 12.04 2.12
CA LYS A 100 10.56 10.60 1.86
C LYS A 100 9.20 9.98 1.60
N LEU A 101 8.22 10.29 2.42
CA LEU A 101 6.88 9.71 2.36
C LEU A 101 6.13 10.15 1.09
N GLU A 102 6.27 11.42 0.70
CA GLU A 102 5.69 11.98 -0.54
C GLU A 102 6.23 11.27 -1.79
N ARG A 103 7.54 11.00 -1.85
CA ARG A 103 8.15 10.22 -2.95
C ARG A 103 7.55 8.82 -3.12
N PHE A 104 7.22 8.15 -2.01
CA PHE A 104 6.54 6.85 -2.08
C PHE A 104 5.09 6.97 -2.56
N ASP A 105 4.41 8.06 -2.20
CA ASP A 105 3.05 8.31 -2.67
C ASP A 105 3.04 8.55 -4.19
N GLU A 106 4.03 9.27 -4.71
CA GLU A 106 4.26 9.45 -6.15
C GLU A 106 4.56 8.13 -6.87
N TRP A 107 5.37 7.25 -6.27
CA TRP A 107 5.66 5.92 -6.83
C TRP A 107 4.44 5.03 -6.91
N SER A 108 3.49 5.15 -5.97
CA SER A 108 2.23 4.40 -6.04
C SER A 108 1.33 4.85 -7.20
N LYS A 109 1.46 6.10 -7.64
CA LYS A 109 0.66 6.72 -8.71
C LYS A 109 1.33 6.62 -10.08
N ALA A 110 2.65 6.49 -10.13
CA ALA A 110 3.39 6.30 -11.38
C ALA A 110 2.94 4.99 -12.04
N PRO A 111 2.76 4.94 -13.38
CA PRO A 111 2.58 3.67 -14.09
C PRO A 111 3.68 2.72 -13.62
N LEU A 112 3.33 1.49 -13.20
CA LEU A 112 4.29 0.51 -12.71
C LEU A 112 5.50 0.56 -13.65
N ARG A 113 6.59 1.19 -13.18
CA ARG A 113 7.81 1.21 -13.99
C ARG A 113 8.13 -0.28 -14.15
N PRO A 114 8.29 -0.80 -15.38
CA PRO A 114 8.76 -2.17 -15.54
C PRO A 114 10.14 -2.23 -14.90
N SER A 115 10.19 -2.65 -13.63
CA SER A 115 11.43 -2.70 -12.84
C SER A 115 12.37 -3.77 -13.39
N THR A 116 11.81 -4.69 -14.16
CA THR A 116 12.48 -5.68 -14.98
C THR A 116 12.21 -5.40 -16.45
N ARG A 117 13.08 -4.62 -17.08
CA ARG A 117 13.24 -4.72 -18.54
C ARG A 117 13.90 -6.06 -18.82
N LEU A 118 13.13 -7.02 -19.35
CA LEU A 118 13.67 -8.30 -19.79
C LEU A 118 14.69 -8.04 -20.90
N ASN A 119 15.94 -8.40 -20.65
CA ASN A 119 16.96 -8.45 -21.68
C ASN A 119 16.74 -9.71 -22.51
N SER A 120 15.93 -9.62 -23.57
CA SER A 120 15.60 -10.74 -24.46
C SER A 120 16.86 -11.39 -25.04
N GLN A 121 17.88 -10.60 -25.37
CA GLN A 121 19.15 -11.10 -25.86
C GLN A 121 19.86 -11.96 -24.82
N ALA A 122 19.95 -11.51 -23.57
CA ALA A 122 20.52 -12.32 -22.49
C ALA A 122 19.69 -13.58 -22.24
N ALA A 123 18.35 -13.46 -22.17
CA ALA A 123 17.44 -14.59 -21.97
C ALA A 123 17.61 -15.66 -23.05
N THR A 124 17.71 -15.27 -24.33
CA THR A 124 17.92 -16.22 -25.44
C THR A 124 19.26 -16.95 -25.36
N ARG A 125 20.33 -16.30 -24.85
CA ARG A 125 21.62 -16.94 -24.60
C ARG A 125 21.53 -17.97 -23.48
N PHE A 126 20.86 -17.62 -22.37
CA PHE A 126 20.63 -18.55 -21.26
C PHE A 126 19.81 -19.76 -21.73
N ILE A 127 18.65 -19.53 -22.37
CA ILE A 127 17.76 -20.60 -22.85
C ILE A 127 18.48 -21.49 -23.89
N GLY A 128 19.20 -20.88 -24.83
CA GLY A 128 19.93 -21.60 -25.87
C GLY A 128 21.05 -22.50 -25.33
N HIS A 129 21.68 -22.12 -24.22
CA HIS A 129 22.75 -22.88 -23.61
C HIS A 129 22.25 -23.92 -22.60
N SER A 130 21.15 -23.63 -21.89
CA SER A 130 20.55 -24.53 -20.90
C SER A 130 19.78 -25.70 -21.52
N LEU A 131 19.38 -25.60 -22.79
CA LEU A 131 18.61 -26.63 -23.48
C LEU A 131 19.41 -27.26 -24.64
N PRO A 132 20.03 -28.43 -24.46
CA PRO A 132 20.88 -29.04 -25.50
C PRO A 132 20.10 -29.50 -26.74
N ASN A 133 18.83 -29.88 -26.58
CA ASN A 133 17.98 -30.48 -27.62
C ASN A 133 16.96 -29.50 -28.22
N LEU A 134 17.39 -28.30 -28.58
CA LEU A 134 16.55 -27.35 -29.31
C LEU A 134 16.47 -27.74 -30.80
N THR A 135 15.25 -27.80 -31.35
CA THR A 135 15.03 -28.00 -32.79
C THR A 135 15.63 -26.83 -33.59
N PRO A 136 15.99 -27.03 -34.87
CA PRO A 136 16.53 -25.95 -35.70
C PRO A 136 15.57 -24.74 -35.80
N GLU A 137 14.26 -25.01 -35.81
CA GLU A 137 13.20 -23.99 -35.80
C GLU A 137 13.18 -23.18 -34.49
N GLN A 138 13.35 -23.85 -33.34
CA GLN A 138 13.42 -23.19 -32.04
C GLN A 138 14.69 -22.34 -31.89
N ARG A 139 15.83 -22.82 -32.39
CA ARG A 139 17.08 -22.04 -32.42
C ARG A 139 16.96 -20.80 -33.31
N GLN A 140 16.22 -20.91 -34.41
CA GLN A 140 15.95 -19.77 -35.28
C GLN A 140 15.04 -18.75 -34.59
N SER A 141 13.94 -19.20 -33.98
CA SER A 141 13.04 -18.36 -33.20
C SER A 141 13.77 -17.61 -32.07
N LEU A 142 14.68 -18.26 -31.34
CA LEU A 142 15.51 -17.60 -30.31
C LEU A 142 16.41 -16.51 -30.89
N ARG A 143 16.97 -16.70 -32.09
CA ARG A 143 17.77 -15.68 -32.78
C ARG A 143 16.92 -14.48 -33.18
N ASP A 144 15.71 -14.71 -33.68
CA ASP A 144 14.79 -13.65 -34.09
C ASP A 144 14.32 -12.82 -32.87
N ILE A 145 14.03 -13.48 -31.75
CA ILE A 145 13.71 -12.84 -30.46
C ILE A 145 14.92 -12.02 -29.92
N SER A 146 16.15 -12.50 -30.12
CA SER A 146 17.36 -11.81 -29.70
C SER A 146 17.65 -10.53 -30.50
N ARG A 147 17.22 -10.49 -31.77
CA ARG A 147 17.38 -9.34 -32.67
C ARG A 147 16.33 -8.24 -32.47
N GLY A 148 15.26 -8.54 -31.73
CA GLY A 148 14.12 -7.64 -31.59
C GLY A 148 13.22 -7.62 -32.83
N ASP A 149 13.41 -8.54 -33.76
CA ASP A 149 12.58 -8.73 -34.97
C ASP A 149 11.25 -9.43 -34.62
N PHE A 150 10.57 -8.94 -33.60
CA PHE A 150 9.15 -9.25 -33.43
C PHE A 150 8.38 -8.25 -34.30
N VAL A 151 8.26 -8.57 -35.60
CA VAL A 151 7.15 -8.05 -36.39
C VAL A 151 5.91 -8.32 -35.55
N ARG A 152 5.26 -7.26 -35.07
CA ARG A 152 4.02 -7.36 -34.29
C ARG A 152 3.09 -8.29 -35.06
N ILE A 153 2.93 -9.54 -34.61
CA ILE A 153 1.81 -10.38 -35.02
C ILE A 153 0.59 -9.71 -34.38
N ARG A 154 0.12 -8.64 -35.02
CA ARG A 154 -1.26 -8.20 -34.87
C ARG A 154 -2.09 -9.39 -35.36
N PRO A 155 -3.09 -9.88 -34.61
CA PRO A 155 -4.14 -10.67 -35.21
C PRO A 155 -4.71 -9.81 -36.34
N SER A 156 -4.52 -10.27 -37.58
CA SER A 156 -4.95 -9.56 -38.77
C SER A 156 -6.48 -9.55 -38.80
N ASP A 157 -7.08 -8.43 -38.39
CA ASP A 157 -8.45 -8.07 -38.73
C ASP A 157 -8.53 -7.82 -40.24
N ASN A 158 -8.65 -8.90 -41.02
CA ASN A 158 -8.89 -8.82 -42.46
C ASN A 158 -9.87 -9.91 -42.90
N HIS A 159 -11.13 -9.79 -42.47
CA HIS A 159 -12.26 -10.44 -43.12
C HIS A 159 -13.42 -9.46 -43.38
N ARG A 160 -13.22 -8.60 -44.39
CA ARG A 160 -14.28 -7.94 -45.17
C ARG A 160 -13.74 -7.96 -46.61
N ALA A 161 -14.33 -8.57 -47.63
CA ALA A 161 -15.69 -9.00 -47.89
C ALA A 161 -15.70 -10.03 -49.04
N LYS A 162 -16.66 -10.97 -49.03
CA LYS A 162 -17.66 -11.18 -50.12
C LYS A 162 -18.43 -12.50 -49.94
N LYS A 163 -19.77 -12.33 -49.88
CA LYS A 163 -20.85 -13.15 -50.45
C LYS A 163 -21.09 -14.59 -49.94
N LYS A 164 -22.19 -14.70 -49.18
CA LYS A 164 -23.27 -15.70 -49.23
C LYS A 164 -22.88 -17.17 -49.46
N ARG A 165 -23.00 -17.96 -48.40
CA ARG A 165 -23.78 -19.22 -48.42
C ARG A 165 -24.26 -19.56 -47.01
N LYS A 166 -25.57 -19.75 -46.87
CA LYS A 166 -26.23 -20.28 -45.65
C LYS A 166 -25.60 -21.63 -45.33
N GLN A 167 -24.90 -21.73 -44.20
CA GLN A 167 -24.70 -22.99 -43.50
C GLN A 167 -25.15 -22.81 -42.06
N GLN A 168 -25.94 -23.78 -41.62
CA GLN A 168 -26.63 -23.81 -40.34
C GLN A 168 -25.62 -23.77 -39.20
N LYS A 169 -25.85 -22.89 -38.22
CA LYS A 169 -25.11 -22.92 -36.97
C LYS A 169 -25.52 -24.20 -36.23
N PRO A 170 -24.59 -25.07 -35.79
CA PRO A 170 -24.91 -25.89 -34.64
C PRO A 170 -25.13 -24.91 -33.48
N GLU A 171 -26.23 -25.11 -32.78
CA GLU A 171 -26.64 -24.35 -31.60
C GLU A 171 -25.47 -24.36 -30.61
N ARG A 172 -24.69 -23.27 -30.58
CA ARG A 172 -23.62 -23.11 -29.61
C ARG A 172 -24.31 -22.99 -28.26
N GLN A 173 -24.25 -24.07 -27.48
CA GLN A 173 -24.60 -24.05 -26.07
C GLN A 173 -23.97 -22.80 -25.45
N SER A 174 -24.79 -21.98 -24.80
CA SER A 174 -24.30 -20.76 -24.17
C SER A 174 -23.12 -21.12 -23.25
N ALA A 175 -22.08 -20.30 -23.19
CA ALA A 175 -20.92 -20.56 -22.32
C ALA A 175 -21.34 -20.82 -20.85
N ARG A 176 -22.47 -20.24 -20.45
CA ARG A 176 -23.13 -20.48 -19.15
C ARG A 176 -23.64 -21.91 -18.99
N ALA A 177 -24.25 -22.50 -20.02
CA ALA A 177 -24.72 -23.88 -19.99
C ALA A 177 -23.55 -24.87 -19.93
N ALA A 178 -22.49 -24.63 -20.72
CA ALA A 178 -21.28 -25.45 -20.68
C ALA A 178 -20.57 -25.38 -19.32
N ALA A 179 -20.51 -24.19 -18.70
CA ALA A 179 -19.94 -24.00 -17.37
C ALA A 179 -20.79 -24.70 -16.29
N GLN A 180 -22.12 -24.62 -16.40
CA GLN A 180 -23.03 -25.27 -15.46
C GLN A 180 -22.93 -26.80 -15.52
N GLU A 181 -22.85 -27.36 -16.73
CA GLU A 181 -22.66 -28.80 -16.93
C GLU A 181 -21.32 -29.30 -16.37
N PHE A 182 -20.25 -28.52 -16.56
CA PHE A 182 -18.94 -28.83 -15.97
C PHE A 182 -18.99 -28.83 -14.44
N LEU A 183 -19.62 -27.82 -13.83
CA LEU A 183 -19.76 -27.73 -12.37
C LEU A 183 -20.62 -28.86 -11.80
N GLU A 184 -21.70 -29.23 -12.49
CA GLU A 184 -22.58 -30.31 -12.08
C GLU A 184 -21.92 -31.69 -12.21
N LYS A 185 -21.07 -31.87 -13.23
CA LYS A 185 -20.23 -33.06 -13.38
C LYS A 185 -19.19 -33.16 -12.26
N ALA A 186 -18.50 -32.07 -11.95
CA ALA A 186 -17.54 -32.02 -10.85
C ALA A 186 -18.20 -32.28 -9.48
N ALA A 187 -19.40 -31.74 -9.27
CA ALA A 187 -20.16 -31.98 -8.05
C ALA A 187 -20.56 -33.46 -7.91
N ARG A 188 -20.94 -34.15 -9.00
CA ARG A 188 -21.18 -35.60 -8.97
C ARG A 188 -19.92 -36.42 -8.72
N GLU A 189 -18.78 -36.01 -9.26
CA GLU A 189 -17.50 -36.69 -9.01
C GLU A 189 -17.02 -36.49 -7.56
N LEU A 190 -17.35 -35.34 -6.94
CA LEU A 190 -17.04 -35.06 -5.53
C LEU A 190 -18.03 -35.66 -4.53
N LEU A 191 -19.31 -35.79 -4.90
CA LEU A 191 -20.41 -36.20 -4.00
C LEU A 191 -21.07 -37.54 -4.38
N GLY A 192 -20.51 -38.26 -5.36
CA GLY A 192 -21.09 -39.47 -5.93
C GLY A 192 -20.94 -40.70 -5.05
N ALA A 193 -22.08 -41.14 -4.50
CA ALA A 193 -22.50 -42.50 -4.17
C ALA A 193 -21.40 -43.54 -3.88
N GLY A 194 -21.42 -44.00 -2.62
CA GLY A 194 -20.49 -44.96 -2.04
C GLY A 194 -20.06 -46.11 -2.96
N GLU A 195 -18.80 -46.10 -3.31
CA GLU A 195 -17.91 -47.24 -3.18
C GLU A 195 -16.49 -46.72 -2.97
N LEU A 196 -15.81 -47.34 -2.02
CA LEU A 196 -14.50 -47.01 -1.45
C LEU A 196 -13.45 -46.57 -2.49
N GLY A 197 -12.94 -45.34 -2.34
CA GLY A 197 -11.77 -44.89 -3.10
C GLY A 197 -11.49 -43.40 -3.02
N LEU A 198 -11.31 -42.83 -1.82
CA LEU A 198 -10.76 -41.49 -1.66
C LEU A 198 -9.37 -41.44 -2.31
N LYS A 199 -9.27 -40.84 -3.50
CA LYS A 199 -7.98 -40.50 -4.12
C LYS A 199 -7.94 -39.01 -4.42
N GLY A 200 -7.90 -38.24 -3.35
CA GLY A 200 -7.51 -36.83 -3.33
C GLY A 200 -6.23 -36.66 -2.51
N PRO A 201 -5.42 -35.60 -2.74
CA PRO A 201 -4.10 -35.42 -2.14
C PRO A 201 -4.11 -34.93 -0.68
N LEU A 202 -5.25 -35.00 0.01
CA LEU A 202 -5.39 -34.53 1.39
C LEU A 202 -5.88 -35.67 2.27
N GLN A 203 -5.05 -36.04 3.24
CA GLN A 203 -5.33 -37.05 4.24
C GLN A 203 -5.65 -36.32 5.55
N GLU A 204 -6.85 -36.54 6.09
CA GLU A 204 -7.20 -36.06 7.43
C GLU A 204 -6.44 -36.90 8.46
N ILE A 205 -5.69 -36.21 9.32
CA ILE A 205 -5.05 -36.79 10.50
C ILE A 205 -6.00 -36.46 11.65
N SER A 206 -6.67 -37.47 12.19
CA SER A 206 -7.41 -37.39 13.44
C SER A 206 -6.48 -37.81 14.57
N ASP A 207 -6.01 -36.85 15.36
CA ASP A 207 -5.25 -37.07 16.60
C ASP A 207 -6.20 -37.01 17.80
N GLU A 208 -6.84 -38.13 18.17
CA GLU A 208 -7.45 -38.30 19.51
C GLU A 208 -7.48 -39.78 19.91
N GLU A 209 -6.34 -40.38 20.29
CA GLU A 209 -6.31 -41.53 21.21
C GLU A 209 -4.97 -41.54 21.97
N ASP A 210 -4.96 -41.02 23.21
CA ASP A 210 -3.95 -41.33 24.21
C ASP A 210 -4.60 -41.25 25.61
N GLU A 211 -5.32 -42.29 26.00
CA GLU A 211 -5.79 -42.46 27.38
C GLU A 211 -5.91 -43.94 27.77
N GLN A 212 -4.78 -44.63 28.03
CA GLN A 212 -4.74 -45.71 29.03
C GLN A 212 -3.29 -46.15 29.37
N ILE A 213 -2.71 -45.58 30.44
CA ILE A 213 -1.83 -46.34 31.34
C ILE A 213 -2.27 -46.00 32.77
N GLY A 214 -2.87 -46.98 33.43
CA GLY A 214 -3.37 -46.95 34.80
C GLY A 214 -4.24 -48.16 35.06
#